data_AF-A0A3E4XYR9-F1
#
_entry.id   AF-A0A3E4XYR9-F1
#
_cell.length_a   1.000
_cell.length_b   1.000
_cell.length_c   1.000
_cell.angle_alpha   90.00
_cell.angle_beta   90.00
_cell.angle_gamma   90.00
#
_symmetry.space_group_name_H-M   'P 1'
#
loop_
_entity.id
_entity.type
_entity.pdbx_description
1 polymer ?
#
loop_
_entity_poly.entity_id
_entity_poly.type
_entity_poly.pdbx_seq_one_letter_code
_entity_poly.pdbx_strand_id
1 'polypeptide(L)'
;MEEEIKKAYMDWSEKGVSYLNCMYVYDTMMDVDEALQTCDTILDEIDLGIDYTSRKKDIDRLLEGHGTLHRYIDVLNCYVDDKLDQPLKKDFKKNATETISRIHLEDFEVDNTLGLTENNYITGGMGYAGTMVEQEKAKLTFADFIGTSDGKADGNGLHISYTNGSV
;
A
#
# COMPACT_ATOMS: atom_id res chain seq x y z
N MET A 1 -2.54 12.57 -27.10
CA MET A 1 -1.72 12.51 -25.87
C MET A 1 -2.68 11.93 -24.83
N GLU A 2 -2.55 10.65 -24.50
CA GLU A 2 -3.41 10.05 -23.46
C GLU A 2 -3.01 10.66 -22.12
N GLU A 3 -3.97 11.27 -21.42
CA GLU A 3 -3.75 11.74 -20.05
C GLU A 3 -3.47 10.52 -19.17
N GLU A 4 -2.29 10.50 -18.55
CA GLU A 4 -1.90 9.44 -17.63
C GLU A 4 -2.72 9.57 -16.33
N ILE A 5 -3.79 8.78 -16.23
CA ILE A 5 -4.61 8.72 -15.02
C ILE A 5 -3.84 7.90 -13.97
N LYS A 6 -3.42 8.56 -12.88
CA LYS A 6 -2.77 7.86 -11.76
C LYS A 6 -3.72 6.79 -11.21
N LYS A 7 -3.22 5.58 -10.97
CA LYS A 7 -4.01 4.44 -10.42
C LYS A 7 -4.79 4.78 -9.14
N ALA A 8 -4.29 5.72 -8.33
CA ALA A 8 -4.97 6.22 -7.14
C ALA A 8 -6.33 6.88 -7.42
N TYR A 9 -6.60 7.28 -8.67
CA TYR A 9 -7.85 7.93 -9.08
C TYR A 9 -8.87 6.98 -9.70
N MET A 10 -8.48 5.75 -10.05
CA MET A 10 -9.39 4.73 -10.60
C MET A 10 -10.29 4.15 -9.49
N ASP A 11 -11.49 3.71 -9.84
CA ASP A 11 -12.35 2.97 -8.91
C ASP A 11 -11.85 1.53 -8.73
N TRP A 12 -12.11 0.91 -7.58
CA TRP A 12 -11.60 -0.43 -7.27
C TRP A 12 -12.10 -1.51 -8.26
N SER A 13 -13.33 -1.36 -8.75
CA SER A 13 -13.90 -2.19 -9.81
C SER A 13 -13.10 -2.15 -11.12
N GLU A 14 -12.39 -1.04 -11.39
CA GLU A 14 -11.56 -0.84 -12.58
C GLU A 14 -10.10 -1.30 -12.36
N LYS A 15 -9.67 -1.49 -11.11
CA LYS A 15 -8.32 -1.92 -10.74
C LYS A 15 -8.08 -3.43 -10.93
N GLY A 16 -9.10 -4.16 -11.37
CA GLY A 16 -9.00 -5.55 -11.77
C GLY A 16 -9.30 -6.52 -10.64
N VAL A 17 -10.57 -6.90 -10.54
CA VAL A 17 -10.93 -8.22 -10.05
C VAL A 17 -11.73 -8.87 -11.17
N SER A 18 -11.15 -9.91 -11.76
CA SER A 18 -11.87 -10.79 -12.69
C SER A 18 -13.09 -11.30 -11.94
N TYR A 19 -14.27 -10.77 -12.27
CA TYR A 19 -15.53 -11.38 -11.91
C TYR A 19 -15.59 -12.70 -12.68
N LEU A 20 -14.97 -13.74 -12.12
CA LEU A 20 -15.12 -15.08 -12.62
C LEU A 20 -16.63 -15.34 -12.65
N ASN A 21 -17.15 -15.56 -13.85
CA ASN A 21 -18.57 -15.52 -14.16
C ASN A 21 -19.27 -16.72 -13.51
N CYS A 22 -19.51 -16.63 -12.20
CA CYS A 22 -19.95 -17.75 -11.37
C CYS A 22 -21.32 -18.30 -11.78
N MET A 23 -22.17 -17.47 -12.38
CA MET A 23 -23.44 -17.90 -12.98
C MET A 23 -23.21 -18.86 -14.16
N TYR A 24 -22.25 -18.57 -15.04
CA TYR A 24 -21.99 -19.43 -16.21
C TYR A 24 -21.53 -20.84 -15.82
N VAL A 25 -20.74 -20.96 -14.74
CA VAL A 25 -20.26 -22.27 -14.27
C VAL A 25 -21.41 -23.10 -13.71
N TYR A 26 -22.34 -22.48 -12.96
CA TYR A 26 -23.51 -23.17 -12.44
C TYR A 26 -24.44 -23.65 -13.56
N ASP A 27 -24.78 -22.77 -14.51
CA ASP A 27 -25.66 -23.12 -15.62
C ASP A 27 -25.06 -24.29 -16.42
N THR A 28 -23.75 -24.23 -16.70
CA THR A 28 -23.04 -25.32 -17.37
C THR A 28 -23.11 -26.64 -16.61
N MET A 29 -22.94 -26.62 -15.28
CA MET A 29 -23.00 -27.84 -14.47
C MET A 29 -24.42 -28.42 -14.43
N MET A 30 -25.44 -27.58 -14.41
CA MET A 30 -26.84 -28.01 -14.44
C MET A 30 -27.21 -28.62 -15.80
N ASP A 31 -26.80 -27.97 -16.89
CA ASP A 31 -27.00 -28.47 -18.26
C ASP A 31 -26.33 -29.84 -18.46
N VAL A 32 -25.13 -30.03 -17.91
CA VAL A 32 -24.42 -31.32 -17.96
C VAL A 32 -25.15 -32.40 -17.15
N ASP A 33 -25.64 -32.07 -15.95
CA ASP A 33 -26.40 -33.01 -15.11
C ASP A 33 -27.68 -33.48 -15.83
N GLU A 34 -28.42 -32.56 -16.43
CA GLU A 34 -29.64 -32.85 -17.19
C GLU A 34 -29.35 -33.67 -18.46
N ALA A 35 -28.27 -33.33 -19.18
CA ALA A 35 -27.85 -34.09 -20.35
C ALA A 35 -27.44 -35.51 -20.00
N LEU A 36 -26.72 -35.73 -18.89
CA LEU A 36 -26.34 -37.06 -18.42
C LEU A 36 -27.56 -37.89 -18.02
N GLN A 37 -28.52 -37.29 -17.31
CA GLN A 37 -29.76 -37.96 -16.94
C GLN A 37 -30.59 -38.36 -18.17
N THR A 38 -30.64 -37.50 -19.18
CA THR A 38 -31.33 -37.79 -20.44
C THR A 38 -30.65 -38.93 -21.20
N CYS A 39 -29.31 -38.90 -21.30
CA CYS A 39 -28.54 -39.97 -21.93
C CYS A 39 -28.75 -41.32 -21.24
N ASP A 40 -28.75 -41.33 -19.91
CA ASP A 40 -28.97 -42.55 -19.14
C ASP A 40 -30.37 -43.13 -19.38
N THR A 41 -31.40 -42.27 -19.39
CA THR A 41 -32.77 -42.66 -19.71
C THR A 41 -32.88 -43.33 -21.09
N ILE A 42 -32.21 -42.76 -22.10
CA ILE A 42 -32.19 -43.32 -23.47
C ILE A 42 -31.46 -44.67 -23.52
N LEU A 43 -30.37 -44.82 -22.76
CA LEU A 43 -29.61 -46.06 -22.70
C LEU A 43 -30.34 -47.16 -21.93
N ASP A 44 -31.09 -46.81 -20.89
CA ASP A 44 -31.96 -47.72 -20.13
C ASP A 44 -33.03 -48.36 -21.03
N GLU A 45 -33.55 -47.65 -22.03
CA GLU A 45 -34.54 -48.20 -22.98
C GLU A 45 -34.02 -49.39 -23.80
N ILE A 46 -32.69 -49.55 -23.91
CA ILE A 46 -32.03 -50.63 -24.64
C ILE A 46 -31.17 -51.54 -23.74
N ASP A 47 -31.43 -51.54 -22.42
CA ASP A 47 -30.69 -52.30 -21.40
C ASP A 47 -29.17 -51.96 -21.34
N LEU A 48 -28.80 -50.72 -21.68
CA LEU A 48 -27.41 -50.22 -21.62
C LEU A 48 -27.21 -49.05 -20.66
N GLY A 49 -28.22 -48.68 -19.87
CA GLY A 49 -28.08 -47.60 -18.90
C GLY A 49 -27.12 -47.93 -17.77
N ILE A 50 -26.68 -46.90 -17.08
CA ILE A 50 -25.62 -46.94 -16.08
C ILE A 50 -26.11 -46.55 -14.68
N ASP A 51 -27.43 -46.50 -14.47
CA ASP A 51 -28.07 -46.07 -13.23
C ASP A 51 -27.60 -44.67 -12.78
N TYR A 52 -27.51 -43.73 -13.71
CA TYR A 52 -27.06 -42.38 -13.41
C TYR A 52 -28.01 -41.68 -12.43
N THR A 53 -27.48 -41.29 -11.29
CA THR A 53 -28.21 -40.49 -10.31
C THR A 53 -27.84 -39.03 -10.45
N SER A 54 -28.83 -38.19 -10.76
CA SER A 54 -28.68 -36.73 -10.82
C SER A 54 -28.00 -36.18 -9.56
N ARG A 55 -27.03 -35.30 -9.79
CA ARG A 55 -26.22 -34.59 -8.80
C ARG A 55 -26.74 -33.18 -8.55
N LYS A 56 -27.90 -32.81 -9.08
CA LYS A 56 -28.55 -31.49 -8.90
C LYS A 56 -28.49 -30.95 -7.47
N LYS A 57 -28.84 -31.77 -6.46
CA LYS A 57 -28.80 -31.35 -5.05
C LYS A 57 -27.39 -30.95 -4.58
N ASP A 58 -26.37 -31.65 -5.06
CA ASP A 58 -24.98 -31.32 -4.74
C ASP A 58 -24.54 -30.03 -5.46
N ILE A 59 -24.99 -29.83 -6.70
CA ILE A 59 -24.76 -28.60 -7.49
C ILE A 59 -25.42 -27.39 -6.80
N ASP A 60 -26.69 -27.51 -6.39
CA ASP A 60 -27.43 -26.48 -5.67
C ASP A 60 -26.72 -26.09 -4.36
N ARG A 61 -26.29 -27.08 -3.57
CA ARG A 61 -25.54 -26.84 -2.32
C ARG A 61 -24.22 -26.11 -2.58
N LEU A 62 -23.51 -26.45 -3.65
CA LEU A 62 -22.27 -25.78 -4.01
C LEU A 62 -22.51 -24.33 -4.42
N LEU A 63 -23.59 -24.05 -5.17
CA LEU A 63 -23.98 -22.68 -5.53
C LEU A 63 -24.29 -21.85 -4.27
N GLU A 64 -25.05 -22.40 -3.33
CA GLU A 64 -25.38 -21.71 -2.08
C GLU A 64 -24.13 -21.40 -1.24
N GLY A 65 -23.22 -22.38 -1.12
CA GLY A 65 -21.93 -22.19 -0.43
C GLY A 65 -21.07 -21.13 -1.12
N HIS A 66 -21.00 -21.16 -2.45
CA HIS A 66 -20.29 -20.16 -3.24
C HIS A 66 -20.90 -18.77 -3.05
N GLY A 67 -22.23 -18.62 -3.12
CA GLY A 67 -22.92 -17.35 -2.90
C GLY A 67 -22.68 -16.78 -1.51
N THR A 68 -22.64 -17.64 -0.49
CA THR A 68 -22.30 -17.25 0.88
C THR A 68 -20.87 -16.73 0.99
N LEU A 69 -19.89 -17.43 0.42
CA LEU A 69 -18.49 -16.99 0.39
C LEU A 69 -18.34 -15.67 -0.38
N HIS A 70 -19.00 -15.54 -1.52
CA HIS A 70 -18.97 -14.33 -2.33
C HIS A 70 -19.47 -13.13 -1.55
N ARG A 71 -20.53 -13.29 -0.75
CA ARG A 71 -21.07 -12.23 0.09
C ARG A 71 -20.07 -11.71 1.13
N TYR A 72 -19.22 -12.58 1.69
CA TYR A 72 -18.14 -12.14 2.59
C TYR A 72 -17.08 -11.32 1.84
N ILE A 73 -16.73 -11.74 0.63
CA ILE A 73 -15.77 -11.04 -0.23
C ILE A 73 -16.33 -9.66 -0.63
N ASP A 74 -17.60 -9.60 -1.05
CA ASP A 74 -18.27 -8.36 -1.44
C ASP A 74 -18.34 -7.36 -0.28
N VAL A 75 -18.69 -7.83 0.93
CA VAL A 75 -18.72 -6.97 2.12
C VAL A 75 -17.35 -6.39 2.43
N LEU A 76 -16.27 -7.18 2.30
CA LEU A 76 -14.91 -6.69 2.48
C LEU A 76 -14.55 -5.65 1.41
N ASN A 77 -14.89 -5.90 0.15
CA ASN A 77 -14.64 -4.96 -0.94
C ASN A 77 -15.38 -3.64 -0.72
N CYS A 78 -16.67 -3.67 -0.37
CA CYS A 78 -17.44 -2.47 -0.04
C CYS A 78 -16.86 -1.73 1.17
N TYR A 79 -16.43 -2.46 2.20
CA TYR A 79 -15.85 -1.85 3.39
C TYR A 79 -14.52 -1.16 3.08
N VAL A 80 -13.65 -1.78 2.28
CA VAL A 80 -12.38 -1.19 1.84
C VAL A 80 -12.64 0.05 0.97
N ASP A 81 -13.60 -0.03 0.05
CA ASP A 81 -13.97 1.13 -0.78
C ASP A 81 -14.44 2.31 0.10
N ASP A 82 -15.41 2.06 0.99
CA ASP A 82 -16.01 3.10 1.83
C ASP A 82 -15.07 3.69 2.87
N LYS A 83 -14.24 2.84 3.51
CA LYS A 83 -13.42 3.25 4.66
C LYS A 83 -12.00 3.66 4.33
N LEU A 84 -11.46 3.20 3.19
CA LEU A 84 -10.07 3.46 2.82
C LEU A 84 -9.98 4.20 1.49
N ASP A 85 -10.52 3.63 0.42
CA ASP A 85 -10.29 4.14 -0.93
C ASP A 85 -11.01 5.48 -1.17
N GLN A 86 -12.29 5.62 -0.81
CA GLN A 86 -13.03 6.87 -1.00
C GLN A 86 -12.46 8.04 -0.19
N PRO A 87 -12.12 7.89 1.11
CA PRO A 87 -11.44 8.94 1.88
C PRO A 87 -10.09 9.36 1.27
N LEU A 88 -9.24 8.39 0.91
CA LEU A 88 -7.93 8.66 0.32
C LEU A 88 -8.08 9.36 -1.04
N LYS A 89 -8.96 8.86 -1.92
CA LYS A 89 -9.25 9.45 -3.22
C LYS A 89 -9.74 10.90 -3.09
N LYS A 90 -10.59 11.18 -2.10
CA LYS A 90 -11.08 12.53 -1.80
C LYS A 90 -9.94 13.46 -1.40
N ASP A 91 -9.04 13.03 -0.52
CA ASP A 91 -7.97 13.89 -0.02
C ASP A 91 -6.85 14.07 -1.06
N PHE A 92 -6.53 13.04 -1.85
CA PHE A 92 -5.62 13.18 -2.99
C PHE A 92 -6.16 14.17 -4.04
N LYS A 93 -7.47 14.19 -4.30
CA LYS A 93 -8.10 15.20 -5.17
C LYS A 93 -8.06 16.63 -4.61
N LYS A 94 -7.80 16.82 -3.30
CA LYS A 94 -7.67 18.13 -2.65
C LYS A 94 -6.22 18.62 -2.62
N ASN A 95 -5.41 18.23 -3.58
CA ASN A 95 -4.01 18.60 -3.69
C ASN A 95 -3.17 18.16 -2.47
N ALA A 96 -3.52 17.05 -1.81
CA ALA A 96 -2.73 16.55 -0.69
C ALA A 96 -1.28 16.23 -1.11
N THR A 97 -1.10 15.69 -2.32
CA THR A 97 0.24 15.41 -2.89
C THR A 97 1.07 16.69 -3.02
N GLU A 98 0.47 17.75 -3.56
CA GLU A 98 1.10 19.05 -3.76
C GLU A 98 1.36 19.75 -2.41
N THR A 99 0.46 19.57 -1.44
CA THR A 99 0.62 20.13 -0.09
C THR A 99 1.77 19.44 0.64
N ILE A 100 1.84 18.11 0.59
CA ILE A 100 2.95 17.33 1.17
C ILE A 100 4.26 17.67 0.45
N SER A 101 4.24 17.81 -0.88
CA SER A 101 5.44 18.16 -1.66
C SER A 101 6.01 19.55 -1.35
N ARG A 102 5.24 20.44 -0.72
CA ARG A 102 5.72 21.76 -0.28
C ARG A 102 6.37 21.72 1.11
N ILE A 103 6.31 20.60 1.81
CA ILE A 103 6.96 20.43 3.11
C ILE A 103 8.43 20.12 2.85
N HIS A 104 9.27 21.16 2.96
CA HIS A 104 10.73 21.05 2.94
C HIS A 104 11.23 20.94 4.38
N LEU A 105 11.85 19.81 4.74
CA LEU A 105 12.28 19.56 6.12
C LEU A 105 13.38 20.55 6.55
N GLU A 106 14.16 21.03 5.60
CA GLU A 106 15.18 22.05 5.73
C GLU A 106 14.64 23.43 6.15
N ASP A 107 13.35 23.72 5.91
CA ASP A 107 12.74 25.00 6.28
C ASP A 107 12.34 25.05 7.77
N PHE A 108 12.37 23.92 8.48
CA PHE A 108 12.02 23.86 9.90
C PHE A 108 13.25 24.14 10.77
N GLU A 109 13.22 25.30 11.42
CA GLU A 109 14.23 25.73 12.38
C GLU A 109 13.61 26.33 13.65
N VAL A 110 14.26 26.12 14.80
CA VAL A 110 13.89 26.71 16.09
C VAL A 110 15.11 27.29 16.77
N ASP A 111 14.91 28.22 17.71
CA ASP A 111 16.01 28.76 18.50
C ASP A 111 16.70 27.65 19.31
N ASN A 112 18.02 27.71 19.39
CA ASN A 112 18.80 26.72 20.13
C ASN A 112 18.68 26.96 21.63
N THR A 113 17.71 26.32 22.26
CA THR A 113 17.56 26.30 23.73
C THR A 113 18.30 25.15 24.40
N LEU A 114 18.92 24.25 23.61
CA LEU A 114 19.58 23.04 24.10
C LEU A 114 21.09 23.22 24.28
N GLY A 115 21.65 24.35 23.84
CA GLY A 115 23.07 24.62 23.92
C GLY A 115 23.92 23.80 22.95
N LEU A 116 23.34 23.31 21.86
CA LEU A 116 24.09 22.52 20.88
C LEU A 116 25.14 23.37 20.17
N THR A 117 26.35 22.86 20.03
CA THR A 117 27.47 23.55 19.39
C THR A 117 27.78 22.98 18.01
N GLU A 118 28.33 23.81 17.12
CA GLU A 118 28.89 23.43 15.84
C GLU A 118 30.36 23.85 15.75
N ASN A 119 31.13 23.10 14.97
CA ASN A 119 32.53 23.42 14.70
C ASN A 119 32.63 24.13 13.35
N ASN A 120 33.02 25.40 13.37
CA ASN A 120 33.26 26.18 12.17
C ASN A 120 34.76 26.22 11.85
N TYR A 121 35.10 25.81 10.62
CA TYR A 121 36.46 25.92 10.12
C TYR A 121 36.71 27.33 9.56
N ILE A 122 37.62 28.06 10.19
CA ILE A 122 38.07 29.36 9.71
C ILE A 122 39.34 29.15 8.90
N THR A 123 39.23 29.30 7.57
CA THR A 123 40.38 29.17 6.66
C THR A 123 41.41 30.26 6.94
N GLY A 124 42.66 29.85 7.21
CA GLY A 124 43.78 30.78 7.31
C GLY A 124 44.13 31.37 5.94
N GLY A 125 44.29 32.69 5.86
CA GLY A 125 44.79 33.34 4.64
C GLY A 125 46.23 32.95 4.33
N MET A 126 46.65 33.09 3.06
CA MET A 126 48.03 32.99 2.54
C MET A 126 49.01 32.13 3.40
N GLY A 127 48.77 30.81 3.47
CA GLY A 127 49.73 29.85 4.03
C GLY A 127 49.62 29.55 5.53
N TYR A 128 48.66 30.14 6.25
CA TYR A 128 48.39 29.79 7.65
C TYR A 128 47.41 28.61 7.76
N ALA A 129 47.67 27.69 8.69
CA ALA A 129 46.74 26.62 9.02
C ALA A 129 45.41 27.21 9.51
N GLY A 130 44.29 26.69 9.01
CA GLY A 130 42.98 27.10 9.51
C GLY A 130 42.76 26.64 10.94
N THR A 131 41.83 27.30 11.62
CA THR A 131 41.49 27.00 13.02
C THR A 131 40.06 26.51 13.10
N MET A 132 39.83 25.42 13.84
CA MET A 132 38.50 24.97 14.21
C MET A 132 38.03 25.76 15.43
N VAL A 133 36.86 26.39 15.34
CA VAL A 133 36.24 27.13 16.44
C VAL A 133 34.91 26.48 16.76
N GLU A 134 34.74 26.08 18.01
CA GLU A 134 33.46 25.60 18.53
C GLU A 134 32.58 26.81 18.90
N GLN A 135 31.37 26.85 18.37
CA GLN A 135 30.41 27.91 18.63
C GLN A 135 29.02 27.30 18.86
N GLU A 136 28.25 27.88 19.77
CA GLU A 136 26.84 27.51 19.94
C GLU A 136 26.05 27.81 18.66
N LYS A 137 25.31 26.81 18.16
CA LYS A 137 24.44 26.98 17.00
C LYS A 137 23.38 28.03 17.32
N ALA A 138 23.11 28.93 16.38
CA ALA A 138 22.04 29.91 16.56
C ALA A 138 20.65 29.27 16.53
N LYS A 139 20.47 28.27 15.65
CA LYS A 139 19.20 27.58 15.44
C LYS A 139 19.39 26.08 15.28
N LEU A 140 18.36 25.33 15.65
CA LEU A 140 18.26 23.88 15.48
C LEU A 140 17.34 23.60 14.31
N THR A 141 17.84 22.83 13.36
CA THR A 141 17.11 22.37 12.19
C THR A 141 16.43 21.03 12.47
N PHE A 142 15.50 20.61 11.62
CA PHE A 142 14.89 19.28 11.73
C PHE A 142 15.94 18.15 11.80
N ALA A 143 17.03 18.28 11.02
CA ALA A 143 18.13 17.32 10.99
C ALA A 143 18.84 17.16 12.35
N ASP A 144 18.90 18.23 13.15
CA ASP A 144 19.48 18.20 14.51
C ASP A 144 18.62 17.38 15.49
N PHE A 145 17.31 17.28 15.26
CA PHE A 145 16.40 16.48 16.10
C PHE A 145 16.40 14.99 15.75
N ILE A 146 16.56 14.66 14.47
CA ILE A 146 16.59 13.26 14.00
C ILE A 146 18.00 12.67 13.92
N GLY A 147 19.03 13.47 14.21
CA GLY A 147 20.43 13.05 14.18
C GLY A 147 20.95 12.76 12.77
N THR A 148 20.27 13.29 11.74
CA THR A 148 20.66 13.17 10.32
C THR A 148 21.25 14.46 9.79
N SER A 149 21.62 15.40 10.67
CA SER A 149 22.56 16.43 10.28
C SER A 149 23.78 15.67 9.78
N ASP A 150 23.89 15.52 8.46
CA ASP A 150 25.13 15.16 7.80
C ASP A 150 26.11 16.21 8.31
N GLY A 151 26.82 15.88 9.39
CA GLY A 151 28.15 16.36 9.58
C GLY A 151 28.80 15.96 8.27
N LYS A 152 29.00 16.93 7.38
CA LYS A 152 29.82 16.75 6.20
C LYS A 152 31.11 16.20 6.76
N ALA A 153 31.24 14.88 6.64
CA ALA A 153 32.38 14.15 7.10
C ALA A 153 33.42 14.51 6.06
N ASP A 154 34.15 15.58 6.35
CA ASP A 154 35.42 15.87 5.73
C ASP A 154 36.36 14.75 6.19
N GLY A 155 36.21 13.57 5.59
CA GLY A 155 37.22 12.52 5.54
C GLY A 155 37.66 11.86 6.83
N ASN A 156 37.04 12.07 8.00
CA ASN A 156 37.28 11.25 9.19
C ASN A 156 36.00 11.17 10.05
N GLY A 157 35.60 9.93 10.37
CA GLY A 157 34.26 9.57 10.82
C GLY A 157 33.74 10.24 12.10
N LEU A 158 32.43 10.04 12.32
CA LEU A 158 31.65 10.40 13.51
C LEU A 158 32.50 10.41 14.80
N HIS A 159 32.74 11.59 15.37
CA HIS A 159 32.95 11.72 16.80
C HIS A 159 31.63 12.16 17.44
N ILE A 160 30.76 11.18 17.72
CA ILE A 160 29.80 11.33 18.82
C ILE A 160 30.63 11.18 20.09
N SER A 161 31.19 12.28 20.60
CA SER A 161 31.65 12.31 21.98
C SER A 161 30.41 12.32 22.87
N TYR A 162 30.02 11.16 23.37
CA TYR A 162 29.12 11.05 24.51
C TYR A 162 29.75 11.83 25.67
N THR A 163 29.32 13.06 25.90
CA THR A 163 29.46 13.67 27.22
C THR A 163 28.37 13.06 28.08
N ASN A 164 28.79 12.14 28.94
CA ASN A 164 27.96 11.55 29.98
C ASN A 164 27.17 12.64 30.72
N GLY A 165 25.86 12.61 30.51
CA GLY A 165 24.85 13.28 31.32
C GLY A 165 23.67 12.33 31.44
N SER A 166 23.81 11.35 32.33
CA SER A 166 22.72 10.53 32.87
C SER A 166 21.50 11.37 33.26
N VAL A 167 20.31 10.78 33.10
CA VAL A 167 18.98 11.26 33.52
C VAL A 167 19.01 11.98 34.88
#